data_AF-A0A2N2PPI3-F1
#
_entry.id   AF-A0A2N2PPI3-F1
#
_cell.length_a   1.000
_cell.length_b   1.000
_cell.length_c   1.000
_cell.angle_alpha   90.00
_cell.angle_beta   90.00
_cell.angle_gamma   90.00
#
_symmetry.space_group_name_H-M   'P 1'
#
loop_
_entity.id
_entity.type
_entity.pdbx_description
1 polymer ?
#
loop_
_entity_poly.entity_id
_entity_poly.type
_entity_poly.pdbx_seq_one_letter_code
_entity_poly.pdbx_strand_id
1 'polypeptide(L)'
;MTSVSSYFSDRYSHPVYRDEFAEFRDKLNSVSFDEGLRLELERRRAEFEALATWNYHDPRIYETRFEHITTDARAECARIFDFMDVPIARRGRQLYAGLIRLAAKKALKRVGIRVRTPVILHQWLGVIIDRKSFTKLAGRQKGTEDPRNHYRKGIAGDWMNHLAGANKALFKEQWGRLLIDLGYEQDLDW
;
A
#
# COMPACT_ATOMS: atom_id res chain seq x y z
N MET A 1 1.22 -1.73 -4.89
CA MET A 1 0.71 -0.86 -5.99
C MET A 1 0.59 -1.74 -7.22
N THR A 2 -0.53 -1.71 -7.94
CA THR A 2 -0.71 -2.57 -9.13
C THR A 2 0.04 -1.98 -10.33
N SER A 3 0.37 -2.79 -11.34
CA SER A 3 1.03 -2.32 -12.58
C SER A 3 0.21 -1.23 -13.28
N VAL A 4 -1.12 -1.35 -13.27
CA VAL A 4 -2.03 -0.33 -13.80
C VAL A 4 -1.93 0.98 -13.03
N SER A 5 -1.80 0.94 -11.70
CA SER A 5 -1.61 2.17 -10.92
C SER A 5 -0.23 2.78 -11.15
N SER A 6 0.78 1.94 -11.42
CA SER A 6 2.13 2.37 -11.79
C SER A 6 2.13 3.09 -13.14
N TYR A 7 1.44 2.53 -14.14
CA TYR A 7 1.24 3.16 -15.45
C TYR A 7 0.72 4.61 -15.34
N PHE A 8 -0.39 4.83 -14.60
CA PHE A 8 -0.93 6.17 -14.42
C PHE A 8 0.00 7.09 -13.62
N SER A 9 0.70 6.53 -12.63
CA SER A 9 1.72 7.25 -11.88
C SER A 9 2.83 7.74 -12.81
N ASP A 10 3.50 6.84 -13.52
CA ASP A 10 4.63 7.16 -14.39
C ASP A 10 4.20 8.09 -15.53
N ARG A 11 3.01 7.89 -16.10
CA ARG A 11 2.47 8.73 -17.17
C ARG A 11 2.15 10.16 -16.72
N TYR A 12 1.65 10.36 -15.50
CA TYR A 12 1.08 11.66 -15.11
C TYR A 12 1.64 12.32 -13.84
N SER A 13 2.02 11.56 -12.82
CA SER A 13 2.19 12.12 -11.46
C SER A 13 3.50 11.77 -10.76
N HIS A 14 4.25 10.78 -11.25
CA HIS A 14 5.55 10.41 -10.69
C HIS A 14 6.52 11.60 -10.83
N PRO A 15 7.27 11.97 -9.78
CA PRO A 15 8.27 13.03 -9.91
C PRO A 15 9.35 12.61 -10.91
N VAL A 16 9.73 13.51 -11.81
CA VAL A 16 10.83 13.30 -12.74
C VAL A 16 12.07 13.93 -12.11
N TYR A 17 12.90 13.08 -11.50
CA TYR A 17 14.14 13.50 -10.85
C TYR A 17 15.39 12.90 -11.52
N ARG A 18 15.20 12.08 -12.56
CA ARG A 18 16.23 11.55 -13.45
C ARG A 18 15.69 11.47 -14.87
N ASP A 19 16.59 11.54 -15.84
CA ASP A 19 16.24 11.54 -17.27
C ASP A 19 15.52 10.26 -17.69
N GLU A 20 15.89 9.10 -17.12
CA GLU A 20 15.23 7.82 -17.35
C GLU A 20 13.71 7.85 -17.09
N PHE A 21 13.25 8.66 -16.13
CA PHE A 21 11.82 8.81 -15.85
C PHE A 21 11.13 9.76 -16.82
N ALA A 22 11.84 10.78 -17.32
CA ALA A 22 11.34 11.68 -18.35
C ALA A 22 11.13 10.92 -19.66
N GLU A 23 12.17 10.21 -20.11
CA GLU A 23 12.16 9.43 -21.34
C GLU A 23 11.05 8.36 -21.33
N PHE A 24 10.91 7.65 -20.20
CA PHE A 24 9.85 6.65 -20.08
C PHE A 24 8.46 7.28 -20.10
N ARG A 25 8.27 8.43 -19.44
CA ARG A 25 7.00 9.17 -19.51
C ARG A 25 6.68 9.61 -20.94
N ASP A 26 7.66 10.14 -21.67
CA ASP A 26 7.47 10.54 -23.06
C ASP A 26 7.11 9.35 -23.93
N LYS A 27 7.77 8.21 -23.71
CA LYS A 27 7.43 6.94 -24.36
C LYS A 27 5.99 6.53 -24.07
N LEU A 28 5.55 6.51 -22.80
CA LEU A 28 4.18 6.18 -22.41
C LEU A 28 3.14 7.12 -23.04
N ASN A 29 3.48 8.39 -23.21
CA ASN A 29 2.60 9.37 -23.86
C ASN A 29 2.56 9.24 -25.40
N SER A 30 3.56 8.61 -26.01
CA SER A 30 3.65 8.39 -27.46
C SER A 30 2.93 7.13 -27.97
N VAL A 31 2.52 6.23 -27.08
CA VAL A 31 1.91 4.94 -27.43
C VAL A 31 0.46 4.83 -26.95
N SER A 32 -0.26 3.81 -27.46
CA SER A 32 -1.60 3.47 -26.99
C SER A 32 -1.58 3.01 -25.53
N PHE A 33 -2.74 2.98 -24.88
CA PHE A 33 -2.86 2.48 -23.51
C PHE A 33 -2.37 1.04 -23.38
N ASP A 34 -2.79 0.14 -24.29
CA ASP A 34 -2.41 -1.27 -24.24
C ASP A 34 -0.91 -1.46 -24.41
N GLU A 35 -0.29 -0.73 -25.33
CA GLU A 35 1.16 -0.78 -25.54
C GLU A 35 1.92 -0.19 -24.35
N GLY A 36 1.42 0.92 -23.78
CA GLY A 36 2.00 1.52 -22.59
C GLY A 36 1.90 0.61 -21.36
N LEU A 37 0.79 -0.12 -21.20
CA LEU A 37 0.63 -1.11 -20.15
C LEU A 37 1.60 -2.29 -20.32
N ARG A 38 1.87 -2.72 -21.55
CA ARG A 38 2.88 -3.73 -21.86
C ARG A 38 4.29 -3.28 -21.44
N LEU A 39 4.65 -2.03 -21.75
CA LEU A 39 5.94 -1.46 -21.35
C LEU A 39 6.10 -1.39 -19.83
N GLU A 40 5.02 -1.10 -19.10
CA GLU A 40 4.99 -1.12 -17.64
C GLU A 40 5.17 -2.52 -17.07
N LEU A 41 4.48 -3.53 -17.63
CA LEU A 41 4.67 -4.92 -17.22
C LEU A 41 6.12 -5.36 -17.39
N GLU A 42 6.73 -5.04 -18.53
CA GLU A 42 8.13 -5.35 -18.81
C GLU A 42 9.08 -4.62 -17.85
N ARG A 43 8.85 -3.33 -17.61
CA ARG A 43 9.67 -2.53 -16.67
C ARG A 43 9.67 -3.12 -15.25
N ARG A 44 8.55 -3.73 -14.84
CA ARG A 44 8.35 -4.31 -13.50
C ARG A 44 8.76 -5.79 -13.39
N ARG A 45 9.32 -6.39 -14.46
CA ARG A 45 9.78 -7.78 -14.48
C ARG A 45 10.58 -8.18 -13.24
N ALA A 46 11.60 -7.38 -12.90
CA ALA A 46 12.48 -7.67 -11.76
C ALA A 46 11.72 -7.71 -10.42
N GLU A 47 10.66 -6.91 -10.26
CA GLU A 47 9.84 -6.95 -9.04
C GLU A 47 8.95 -8.19 -9.01
N PHE A 48 8.42 -8.64 -10.15
CA PHE A 48 7.66 -9.90 -10.21
C PHE A 48 8.56 -11.10 -9.95
N GLU A 49 9.78 -11.11 -10.47
CA GLU A 49 10.77 -12.16 -10.20
C GLU A 49 11.20 -12.18 -8.73
N ALA A 50 11.39 -11.01 -8.12
CA ALA A 50 11.65 -10.90 -6.69
C ALA A 50 10.48 -11.42 -5.84
N LEU A 51 9.23 -11.13 -6.23
CA LEU A 51 8.04 -11.68 -5.57
C LEU A 51 7.95 -13.20 -5.74
N ALA A 52 8.27 -13.74 -6.93
CA ALA A 52 8.20 -15.17 -7.19
C ALA A 52 9.25 -15.98 -6.41
N THR A 53 10.39 -15.36 -6.10
CA THR A 53 11.51 -16.02 -5.40
C THR A 53 11.56 -15.67 -3.90
N TRP A 54 10.63 -14.87 -3.41
CA TRP A 54 10.59 -14.44 -2.02
C TRP A 54 10.28 -15.61 -1.07
N ASN A 55 10.94 -15.64 0.10
CA ASN A 55 10.66 -16.63 1.13
C ASN A 55 9.45 -16.20 1.97
N TYR A 56 8.26 -16.65 1.57
CA TYR A 56 6.99 -16.40 2.28
C TYR A 56 6.82 -17.22 3.58
N HIS A 57 7.80 -18.07 3.94
CA HIS A 57 7.74 -18.90 5.14
C HIS A 57 8.68 -18.43 6.25
N ASP A 58 9.34 -17.28 6.12
CA ASP A 58 10.17 -16.72 7.19
C ASP A 58 9.30 -16.16 8.32
N PRO A 59 9.32 -16.75 9.53
CA PRO A 59 8.48 -16.30 10.64
C PRO A 59 8.87 -14.91 11.17
N ARG A 60 10.03 -14.37 10.75
CA ARG A 60 10.51 -13.02 11.13
C ARG A 60 9.99 -11.94 10.18
N ILE A 61 9.21 -12.31 9.16
CA ILE A 61 8.64 -11.40 8.19
C ILE A 61 7.12 -11.41 8.35
N TYR A 62 6.55 -10.26 8.66
CA TYR A 62 5.10 -10.08 8.65
C TYR A 62 4.64 -9.80 7.23
N GLU A 63 4.02 -10.79 6.61
CA GLU A 63 3.39 -10.64 5.30
C GLU A 63 1.97 -10.09 5.47
N THR A 64 1.62 -9.12 4.63
CA THR A 64 0.23 -8.65 4.52
C THR A 64 -0.07 -8.17 3.11
N ARG A 65 -1.36 -8.14 2.79
CA ARG A 65 -1.87 -7.69 1.50
C ARG A 65 -2.37 -6.25 1.61
N PHE A 66 -2.22 -5.51 0.53
CA PHE A 66 -2.71 -4.13 0.47
C PHE A 66 -4.24 -4.08 0.69
N GLU A 67 -4.95 -5.10 0.20
CA GLU A 67 -6.39 -5.30 0.36
C GLU A 67 -6.82 -5.31 1.84
N HIS A 68 -6.07 -6.01 2.70
CA HIS A 68 -6.35 -6.07 4.14
C HIS A 68 -6.22 -4.71 4.80
N ILE A 69 -5.16 -3.96 4.45
CA ILE A 69 -4.93 -2.60 4.95
C ILE A 69 -6.06 -1.66 4.49
N THR A 70 -6.50 -1.77 3.24
CA THR A 70 -7.54 -0.88 2.71
C THR A 70 -8.95 -1.18 3.24
N THR A 71 -9.21 -2.44 3.62
CA THR A 71 -10.50 -2.92 4.13
C THR A 71 -10.64 -2.68 5.63
N ASP A 72 -9.65 -3.09 6.42
CA ASP A 72 -9.61 -2.88 7.88
C ASP A 72 -8.20 -2.53 8.36
N ALA A 73 -7.80 -1.29 8.07
CA ALA A 73 -6.52 -0.74 8.50
C ALA A 73 -6.31 -0.84 10.02
N ARG A 74 -7.38 -0.78 10.82
CA ARG A 74 -7.26 -0.79 12.28
C ARG A 74 -6.87 -2.18 12.77
N ALA A 75 -7.57 -3.22 12.31
CA ALA A 75 -7.23 -4.59 12.66
C ALA A 75 -5.84 -4.95 12.14
N GLU A 76 -5.52 -4.55 10.90
CA GLU A 76 -4.24 -4.87 10.27
C GLU A 76 -3.06 -4.19 10.97
N CYS A 77 -3.15 -2.88 11.26
CA CYS A 77 -2.13 -2.21 12.06
C CYS A 77 -2.00 -2.83 13.46
N ALA A 78 -3.11 -3.29 14.06
CA ALA A 78 -3.06 -3.94 15.36
C ALA A 78 -2.31 -5.28 15.32
N ARG A 79 -2.40 -6.05 14.24
CA ARG A 79 -1.60 -7.27 13.99
C ARG A 79 -0.13 -6.95 13.75
N ILE A 80 0.17 -5.93 12.93
CA ILE A 80 1.55 -5.47 12.68
C ILE A 80 2.25 -5.07 13.99
N PHE A 81 1.58 -4.31 14.85
CA PHE A 81 2.16 -3.92 16.13
C PHE A 81 2.35 -5.11 17.08
N ASP A 82 1.43 -6.08 17.08
CA ASP A 82 1.56 -7.31 17.86
C ASP A 82 2.78 -8.12 17.39
N PHE A 83 2.95 -8.27 16.08
CA PHE A 83 4.12 -8.90 15.47
C PHE A 83 5.45 -8.23 15.84
N MET A 84 5.46 -6.90 15.97
CA MET A 84 6.64 -6.13 16.37
C MET A 84 6.85 -6.07 17.91
N ASP A 85 6.07 -6.81 18.69
CA ASP A 85 6.05 -6.74 20.15
C ASP A 85 5.80 -5.31 20.69
N VAL A 86 5.06 -4.49 19.95
CA VAL A 86 4.71 -3.11 20.34
C VAL A 86 3.40 -3.14 21.14
N PRO A 87 3.43 -2.88 22.46
CA PRO A 87 2.24 -3.00 23.30
C PRO A 87 1.20 -1.93 22.95
N ILE A 88 0.02 -2.37 22.51
CA ILE A 88 -1.16 -1.51 22.35
C ILE A 88 -2.06 -1.65 23.57
N ALA A 89 -2.24 -0.56 24.31
CA ALA A 89 -3.24 -0.54 25.36
C ALA A 89 -4.65 -0.54 24.75
N ARG A 90 -5.30 -1.72 24.74
CA ARG A 90 -6.64 -1.92 24.20
C ARG A 90 -7.75 -1.59 25.21
N ARG A 91 -7.65 -2.09 26.46
CA ARG A 91 -8.63 -1.87 27.56
C ARG A 91 -7.98 -2.05 28.95
N GLY A 92 -8.70 -1.69 30.02
CA GLY A 92 -8.31 -2.00 31.41
C GLY A 92 -7.16 -1.15 31.97
N ARG A 93 -6.47 -1.66 33.01
CA ARG A 93 -5.41 -0.94 33.74
C ARG A 93 -4.31 -0.38 32.83
N GLN A 94 -3.94 -1.09 31.76
CA GLN A 94 -2.95 -0.64 30.79
C GLN A 94 -3.39 0.61 30.01
N LEU A 95 -4.69 0.75 29.70
CA LEU A 95 -5.26 1.94 29.04
C LEU A 95 -5.23 3.14 29.99
N TYR A 96 -5.69 2.99 31.22
CA TYR A 96 -5.68 4.05 32.22
C TYR A 96 -4.24 4.52 32.54
N ALA A 97 -3.31 3.58 32.74
CA ALA A 97 -1.89 3.92 32.94
C ALA A 97 -1.30 4.63 31.72
N GLY A 98 -1.65 4.21 30.49
CA GLY A 98 -1.24 4.88 29.25
C GLY A 98 -1.79 6.30 29.11
N LEU A 99 -3.05 6.52 29.49
CA LEU A 99 -3.70 7.85 29.48
C LEU A 99 -3.04 8.79 30.50
N ILE A 100 -2.79 8.32 31.72
CA ILE A 100 -2.09 9.11 32.76
C ILE A 100 -0.69 9.50 32.29
N ARG A 101 0.09 8.54 31.75
CA ARG A 101 1.42 8.82 31.19
C ARG A 101 1.38 9.84 30.06
N LEU A 102 0.35 9.79 29.21
CA LEU A 102 0.19 10.76 28.12
C LEU A 102 -0.15 12.17 28.63
N ALA A 103 -1.04 12.28 29.63
CA ALA A 103 -1.37 13.55 30.27
C ALA A 103 -0.12 14.18 30.92
N ALA A 104 0.64 13.39 31.67
CA ALA A 104 1.92 13.78 32.25
C ALA A 104 2.92 14.23 31.17
N LYS A 105 3.07 13.49 30.07
CA LYS A 105 3.93 13.88 28.92
C LYS A 105 3.52 15.22 28.34
N LYS A 106 2.22 15.49 28.14
CA LYS A 106 1.75 16.78 27.60
C LYS A 106 2.09 17.93 28.54
N ALA A 107 1.93 17.74 29.86
CA ALA A 107 2.30 18.73 30.86
C ALA A 107 3.83 18.97 30.87
N LEU A 108 4.63 17.91 30.91
CA LEU A 108 6.09 17.97 30.89
C LEU A 108 6.64 18.63 29.62
N LYS A 109 6.01 18.39 28.46
CA LYS A 109 6.38 19.07 27.20
C LYS A 109 6.21 20.59 27.29
N ARG A 110 5.22 21.10 28.03
CA ARG A 110 5.01 22.56 28.20
C ARG A 110 6.13 23.22 29.00
N VAL A 111 6.82 22.45 29.85
CA VAL A 111 7.98 22.90 30.62
C VAL A 111 9.31 22.43 30.02
N GLY A 112 9.33 22.08 28.73
CA GLY A 112 10.54 21.73 27.98
C GLY A 112 11.04 20.29 28.14
N ILE A 113 10.40 19.46 28.98
CA ILE A 113 10.84 18.09 29.25
C ILE A 113 10.20 17.11 28.25
N ARG A 114 11.03 16.38 27.51
CA ARG A 114 10.58 15.33 26.57
C ARG A 114 10.70 13.95 27.20
N VAL A 115 9.56 13.28 27.39
CA VAL A 115 9.49 11.89 27.89
C VAL A 115 9.06 10.94 26.78
N ARG A 116 9.74 9.78 26.66
CA ARG A 116 9.33 8.69 25.77
C ARG A 116 8.15 7.94 26.37
N THR A 117 7.14 7.65 25.56
CA THR A 117 5.98 6.84 25.96
C THR A 117 6.03 5.52 25.20
N PRO A 118 6.22 4.38 25.87
CA PRO A 118 6.40 3.09 25.20
C PRO A 118 5.09 2.43 24.75
N VAL A 119 3.94 3.08 24.94
CA VAL A 119 2.62 2.49 24.66
C VAL A 119 1.86 3.34 23.65
N ILE A 120 1.39 2.70 22.58
CA ILE A 120 0.44 3.28 21.65
C ILE A 120 -0.96 3.03 22.22
N LEU A 121 -1.69 4.11 22.45
CA LEU A 121 -3.07 4.04 22.89
C LEU A 121 -3.98 3.72 21.69
N HIS A 122 -4.84 2.69 21.79
CA HIS A 122 -5.66 2.22 20.66
C HIS A 122 -6.55 3.31 20.03
N GLN A 123 -7.04 4.27 20.83
CA GLN A 123 -7.81 5.41 20.33
C GLN A 123 -7.00 6.33 19.38
N TRP A 124 -5.69 6.46 19.59
CA TRP A 124 -4.83 7.29 18.73
C TRP A 124 -4.55 6.61 17.40
N LEU A 125 -4.49 5.28 17.38
CA LEU A 125 -4.39 4.53 16.14
C LEU A 125 -5.57 4.86 15.22
N GLY A 126 -6.78 4.93 15.76
CA GLY A 126 -7.96 5.37 15.03
C GLY A 126 -7.82 6.77 14.41
N VAL A 127 -7.35 7.74 15.20
CA VAL A 127 -7.14 9.12 14.73
C VAL A 127 -6.05 9.20 13.67
N ILE A 128 -4.97 8.43 13.82
CA ILE A 128 -3.87 8.40 12.85
C ILE A 128 -4.35 7.77 11.55
N ILE A 129 -5.05 6.64 11.62
CA ILE A 129 -5.62 5.96 10.45
C ILE A 129 -6.60 6.89 9.73
N ASP A 130 -7.50 7.56 10.45
CA ASP A 130 -8.45 8.50 9.84
C ASP A 130 -7.74 9.65 9.12
N ARG A 131 -6.76 10.29 9.77
CA ARG A 131 -5.96 11.38 9.17
C ARG A 131 -5.15 10.94 7.96
N LYS A 132 -4.81 9.66 7.89
CA LYS A 132 -4.07 9.04 6.77
C LYS A 132 -4.99 8.24 5.84
N SER A 133 -6.30 8.36 6.00
CA SER A 133 -7.26 7.71 5.12
C SER A 133 -7.21 8.32 3.72
N PHE A 134 -7.57 7.51 2.73
CA PHE A 134 -7.68 7.95 1.35
C PHE A 134 -8.50 9.24 1.22
N THR A 135 -9.67 9.28 1.85
CA THR A 135 -10.57 10.43 1.75
C THR A 135 -9.95 11.74 2.26
N LYS A 136 -9.14 11.67 3.33
CA LYS A 136 -8.42 12.85 3.86
C LYS A 136 -7.23 13.25 3.01
N LEU A 137 -6.51 12.28 2.43
CA LEU A 137 -5.31 12.55 1.62
C LEU A 137 -5.66 12.98 0.19
N ALA A 138 -6.65 12.35 -0.43
CA ALA A 138 -7.08 12.63 -1.79
C ALA A 138 -8.11 13.77 -1.87
N GLY A 139 -8.76 14.13 -0.75
CA GLY A 139 -9.84 15.12 -0.72
C GLY A 139 -11.13 14.67 -1.41
N ARG A 140 -11.25 13.38 -1.74
CA ARG A 140 -12.41 12.78 -2.44
C ARG A 140 -12.71 11.38 -1.95
N GLN A 141 -13.91 10.89 -2.22
CA GLN A 141 -14.34 9.55 -1.84
C GLN A 141 -13.56 8.46 -2.60
N LYS A 142 -13.41 7.29 -1.98
CA LYS A 142 -12.89 6.09 -2.67
C LYS A 142 -13.77 5.76 -3.87
N GLY A 143 -13.17 5.33 -4.97
CA GLY A 143 -13.87 4.97 -6.21
C GLY A 143 -14.02 6.12 -7.21
N THR A 144 -14.06 7.37 -6.76
CA THR A 144 -13.98 8.55 -7.65
C THR A 144 -12.57 8.62 -8.19
N GLU A 145 -12.35 8.50 -9.50
CA GLU A 145 -11.00 8.46 -10.08
C GLU A 145 -10.44 9.86 -10.41
N ASP A 146 -9.13 10.05 -10.21
CA ASP A 146 -8.34 11.13 -10.83
C ASP A 146 -6.99 10.56 -11.30
N PRO A 147 -6.79 10.35 -12.62
CA PRO A 147 -5.58 9.73 -13.18
C PRO A 147 -4.30 10.54 -12.96
N ARG A 148 -4.41 11.86 -12.72
CA ARG A 148 -3.24 12.75 -12.55
C ARG A 148 -2.80 12.88 -11.10
N ASN A 149 -3.55 12.30 -10.17
CA ASN A 149 -3.22 12.32 -8.76
C ASN A 149 -2.60 10.98 -8.34
N HIS A 150 -1.55 11.03 -7.53
CA HIS A 150 -0.94 9.85 -6.93
C HIS A 150 -1.97 8.96 -6.22
N TYR A 151 -2.96 9.56 -5.55
CA TYR A 151 -4.06 8.84 -4.91
C TYR A 151 -5.18 8.49 -5.90
N ARG A 152 -4.91 7.82 -7.02
CA ARG A 152 -5.83 7.71 -8.18
C ARG A 152 -7.28 7.29 -7.87
N LYS A 153 -7.52 6.14 -7.24
CA LYS A 153 -8.90 5.60 -7.05
C LYS A 153 -9.20 5.10 -5.63
N GLY A 154 -8.18 4.62 -4.91
CA GLY A 154 -8.33 4.20 -3.50
C GLY A 154 -9.12 2.90 -3.30
N ILE A 155 -9.28 2.11 -4.36
CA ILE A 155 -9.93 0.79 -4.33
C ILE A 155 -8.97 -0.28 -4.87
N ALA A 156 -9.05 -1.49 -4.32
CA ALA A 156 -8.35 -2.66 -4.83
C ALA A 156 -9.08 -3.26 -6.04
N GLY A 157 -8.40 -4.12 -6.79
CA GLY A 157 -9.01 -4.88 -7.90
C GLY A 157 -9.20 -4.11 -9.21
N ASP A 158 -8.87 -2.82 -9.26
CA ASP A 158 -9.11 -2.01 -10.46
C ASP A 158 -8.34 -2.50 -11.71
N TRP A 159 -7.28 -3.27 -11.50
CA TRP A 159 -6.50 -3.89 -12.58
C TRP A 159 -7.34 -4.81 -13.48
N MET A 160 -8.40 -5.43 -12.95
CA MET A 160 -9.29 -6.31 -13.72
C MET A 160 -10.01 -5.57 -14.85
N ASN A 161 -10.20 -4.25 -14.72
CA ASN A 161 -10.83 -3.42 -15.75
C ASN A 161 -9.88 -3.06 -16.90
N HIS A 162 -8.57 -3.25 -16.71
CA HIS A 162 -7.54 -2.75 -17.62
C HIS A 162 -6.66 -3.86 -18.19
N LEU A 163 -6.46 -4.96 -17.46
CA LEU A 163 -5.64 -6.09 -17.90
C LEU A 163 -6.50 -7.06 -18.72
N ALA A 164 -6.55 -6.82 -20.04
CA ALA A 164 -7.32 -7.63 -20.98
C ALA A 164 -6.47 -8.03 -22.21
N GLY A 165 -7.03 -8.91 -23.04
CA GLY A 165 -6.46 -9.28 -24.34
C GLY A 165 -5.00 -9.79 -24.26
N ALA A 166 -4.16 -9.27 -25.15
CA ALA A 166 -2.75 -9.67 -25.26
C ALA A 166 -1.94 -9.42 -23.98
N ASN A 167 -2.22 -8.34 -23.24
CA ASN A 167 -1.51 -8.05 -21.99
C ASN A 167 -1.87 -9.05 -20.87
N LYS A 168 -3.13 -9.48 -20.82
CA LYS A 168 -3.55 -10.55 -19.89
C LYS A 168 -2.88 -11.87 -20.25
N ALA A 169 -2.84 -12.22 -21.55
CA ALA A 169 -2.19 -13.43 -22.03
C ALA A 169 -0.68 -13.43 -21.70
N LEU A 170 0.02 -12.32 -21.98
CA LEU A 170 1.42 -12.12 -21.65
C LEU A 170 1.67 -12.28 -20.14
N PHE A 171 0.84 -11.64 -19.32
CA PHE A 171 0.99 -11.74 -17.87
C PHE A 171 0.78 -13.16 -17.37
N LYS A 172 -0.24 -13.86 -17.88
CA LYS A 172 -0.50 -15.27 -17.56
C LYS A 172 0.68 -16.17 -17.92
N GLU A 173 1.23 -15.99 -19.11
CA GLU A 173 2.36 -16.77 -19.61
C GLU A 173 3.60 -16.59 -18.71
N GLN A 174 3.92 -15.36 -18.34
CA GLN A 174 5.17 -15.07 -17.61
C GLN A 174 5.03 -15.18 -16.08
N TRP A 175 3.91 -14.74 -15.53
CA TRP A 175 3.71 -14.56 -14.09
C TRP A 175 2.35 -15.07 -13.60
N GLY A 176 1.60 -15.83 -14.41
CA GLY A 176 0.30 -16.37 -13.99
C GLY A 176 0.40 -17.24 -12.74
N ARG A 177 1.49 -18.01 -12.62
CA ARG A 177 1.77 -18.84 -11.45
C ARG A 177 1.95 -18.02 -10.16
N LEU A 178 2.52 -16.81 -10.28
CA LEU A 178 2.72 -15.91 -9.14
C LEU A 178 1.39 -15.56 -8.45
N LEU A 179 0.31 -15.34 -9.22
CA LEU A 179 -0.99 -15.04 -8.62
C LEU A 179 -1.58 -16.23 -7.87
N ILE A 180 -1.33 -17.45 -8.33
CA ILE A 180 -1.76 -18.68 -7.65
C ILE A 180 -0.97 -18.85 -6.34
N ASP A 181 0.36 -18.75 -6.41
CA ASP A 181 1.22 -18.92 -5.25
C ASP A 181 0.96 -17.85 -4.17
N LEU A 182 0.63 -16.62 -4.59
CA LEU A 182 0.22 -15.54 -3.70
C LEU A 182 -1.25 -15.63 -3.25
N GLY A 183 -2.02 -16.62 -3.71
CA GLY A 183 -3.42 -16.82 -3.36
C GLY A 183 -4.35 -15.68 -3.80
N TYR A 184 -4.04 -15.05 -4.94
CA TYR A 184 -4.95 -14.14 -5.64
C TYR A 184 -5.88 -14.90 -6.59
N GLU A 185 -5.43 -16.03 -7.16
CA GLU A 185 -6.20 -16.88 -8.08
C GLU A 185 -6.06 -18.36 -7.71
N GLN A 186 -6.98 -19.22 -8.17
CA GLN A 186 -6.96 -20.66 -7.87
C GLN A 186 -6.17 -21.48 -8.91
N ASP A 187 -6.25 -21.07 -10.18
CA ASP A 187 -5.66 -21.75 -11.32
C ASP A 187 -5.26 -20.71 -12.39
N LEU A 188 -5.03 -21.13 -13.64
CA LEU A 188 -4.67 -20.23 -14.74
C LEU A 188 -5.88 -19.81 -15.59
N ASP A 189 -7.11 -20.18 -15.23
CA ASP A 189 -8.32 -19.97 -16.02
C ASP A 189 -9.06 -18.65 -15.70
N TRP A 190 -8.47 -17.79 -14.87
CA TRP A 190 -9.00 -16.47 -14.47
C TRP A 190 -9.09 -15.41 -15.58
#